data_AF-A0A1G3KP48-F1
#
_entry.id   AF-A0A1G3KP48-F1
#
_cell.length_a   1.000
_cell.length_b   1.000
_cell.length_c   1.000
_cell.angle_alpha   90.00
_cell.angle_beta   90.00
_cell.angle_gamma   90.00
#
_symmetry.space_group_name_H-M   'P 1'
#
loop_
_entity.id
_entity.type
_entity.pdbx_description
1 polymer ?
#
loop_
_entity_poly.entity_id
_entity_poly.type
_entity_poly.pdbx_seq_one_letter_code
_entity_poly.pdbx_strand_id
1 'polypeptide(L)'
;MFKTSLTMFLVFAFSLGYSYDKVYVLSKEAFEDFKISSNGIVINNYSVSEDSAWAARGLNNINVSLSAKNKNKSAAHFAVMISGKDRKGNTLWTMHLEPMMSTISGNETESLKSSVYCAKGDLDLTEKIWVRIIGDF
;
A
#
# COMPACT_ATOMS: atom_id res chain seq x y z
N MET A 1 -36.69 46.22 22.94
CA MET A 1 -36.64 45.02 23.79
C MET A 1 -35.98 43.91 22.98
N PHE A 2 -34.70 43.65 23.23
CA PHE A 2 -33.88 42.66 22.52
C PHE A 2 -34.33 41.23 22.86
N LYS A 3 -34.55 40.37 21.85
CA LYS A 3 -34.27 38.93 21.92
C LYS A 3 -33.86 38.42 20.55
N THR A 4 -32.55 38.44 20.32
CA THR A 4 -31.80 37.59 19.39
C THR A 4 -32.07 36.12 19.71
N SER A 5 -32.37 35.31 18.69
CA SER A 5 -32.00 33.89 18.67
C SER A 5 -31.73 33.47 17.23
N LEU A 6 -30.54 33.86 16.75
CA LEU A 6 -29.82 33.20 15.69
C LEU A 6 -29.43 31.80 16.20
N THR A 7 -30.29 30.81 16.06
CA THR A 7 -29.96 29.43 16.43
C THR A 7 -29.14 28.81 15.29
N MET A 8 -27.85 29.13 15.32
CA MET A 8 -26.79 28.44 14.61
C MET A 8 -26.68 27.02 15.18
N PHE A 9 -27.23 26.02 14.48
CA PHE A 9 -26.83 24.63 14.70
C PHE A 9 -25.77 24.27 13.67
N LEU A 10 -24.53 24.55 14.08
CA LEU A 10 -23.32 24.02 13.47
C LEU A 10 -23.33 22.51 13.73
N VAL A 11 -23.77 21.70 12.78
CA VAL A 11 -23.57 20.24 12.86
C VAL A 11 -22.08 20.01 12.61
N PHE A 12 -21.39 19.60 13.67
CA PHE A 12 -19.98 19.24 13.69
C PHE A 12 -19.67 18.22 12.58
N ALA A 13 -18.99 18.67 11.52
CA ALA A 13 -18.27 17.81 10.60
C ALA A 13 -16.97 17.37 11.29
N PHE A 14 -17.02 16.32 12.10
CA PHE A 14 -15.82 15.63 12.58
C PHE A 14 -15.98 14.13 12.37
N SER A 15 -15.97 13.71 11.11
CA SER A 15 -15.22 12.50 10.79
C SER A 15 -13.77 12.95 10.57
N LEU A 16 -12.97 12.99 11.62
CA LEU A 16 -11.52 12.86 11.45
C LEU A 16 -11.29 11.41 11.00
N GLY A 17 -11.64 11.11 9.74
CA GLY A 17 -11.09 9.94 9.08
C GLY A 17 -9.60 10.17 9.06
N TYR A 18 -8.84 9.40 9.84
CA TYR A 18 -7.40 9.45 9.79
C TYR A 18 -6.99 8.99 8.40
N SER A 19 -6.83 9.93 7.46
CA SER A 19 -6.41 9.61 6.11
C SER A 19 -4.90 9.37 6.17
N TYR A 20 -4.52 8.10 6.21
CA TYR A 20 -3.14 7.72 5.99
C TYR A 20 -2.84 7.88 4.50
N ASP A 21 -1.88 8.74 4.16
CA ASP A 21 -1.32 8.84 2.80
C ASP A 21 0.17 9.14 2.94
N LYS A 22 1.00 8.11 2.73
CA LYS A 22 2.45 8.21 2.86
C LYS A 22 3.15 7.54 1.71
N VAL A 23 4.27 8.13 1.35
CA VAL A 23 5.13 7.72 0.26
C VAL A 23 6.52 7.42 0.82
N TYR A 24 7.08 6.30 0.40
CA TYR A 24 8.39 5.81 0.78
C TYR A 24 9.20 5.48 -0.48
N VAL A 25 10.50 5.80 -0.43
CA VAL A 25 11.45 5.49 -1.50
C VAL A 25 12.54 4.64 -0.86
N LEU A 26 12.66 3.40 -1.30
CA LEU A 26 13.52 2.39 -0.69
C LEU A 26 14.53 1.87 -1.72
N SER A 27 15.69 1.38 -1.26
CA SER A 27 16.50 0.48 -2.09
C SER A 27 15.84 -0.91 -2.15
N LYS A 28 16.34 -1.80 -3.02
CA LYS A 28 15.85 -3.18 -3.06
C LYS A 28 16.06 -3.92 -1.73
N GLU A 29 17.22 -3.72 -1.11
CA GLU A 29 17.57 -4.36 0.17
C GLU A 29 16.68 -3.82 1.30
N ALA A 30 16.49 -2.50 1.35
CA ALA A 30 15.65 -1.88 2.37
C ALA A 30 14.15 -2.18 2.19
N PHE A 31 13.73 -2.65 1.02
CA PHE A 31 12.34 -3.00 0.76
C PHE A 31 11.90 -4.24 1.52
N GLU A 32 12.71 -5.30 1.56
CA GLU A 32 12.33 -6.55 2.24
C GLU A 32 12.27 -6.39 3.76
N ASP A 33 13.14 -5.55 4.33
CA ASP A 33 13.15 -5.18 5.75
C ASP A 33 12.12 -4.10 6.11
N PHE A 34 11.39 -3.56 5.12
CA PHE A 34 10.50 -2.43 5.33
C PHE A 34 9.35 -2.79 6.27
N LYS A 35 9.01 -1.86 7.17
CA LYS A 35 7.92 -2.03 8.12
C LYS A 35 7.23 -0.71 8.40
N ILE A 36 5.91 -0.76 8.39
CA ILE A 36 5.05 0.33 8.84
C ILE A 36 4.25 -0.15 10.03
N SER A 37 4.09 0.73 11.01
CA SER A 37 3.21 0.54 12.16
C SER A 37 2.55 1.88 12.46
N SER A 38 1.26 2.00 12.18
CA SER A 38 0.52 3.24 12.40
C SER A 38 -0.92 2.91 12.79
N ASN A 39 -1.42 3.55 13.85
CA ASN A 39 -2.82 3.47 14.28
C ASN A 39 -3.39 2.03 14.33
N GLY A 40 -2.59 1.09 14.84
CA GLY A 40 -2.98 -0.32 14.98
C GLY A 40 -2.77 -1.18 13.72
N ILE A 41 -2.51 -0.59 12.56
CA ILE A 41 -2.14 -1.31 11.34
C ILE A 41 -0.63 -1.51 11.28
N VAL A 42 -0.21 -2.73 10.98
CA VAL A 42 1.19 -3.10 10.74
C VAL A 42 1.31 -3.72 9.35
N ILE A 43 2.22 -3.22 8.53
CA ILE A 43 2.51 -3.76 7.20
C ILE A 43 4.00 -4.07 7.13
N ASN A 44 4.36 -5.33 6.84
CA ASN A 44 5.74 -5.81 6.86
C ASN A 44 5.93 -7.09 6.02
N ASN A 45 7.09 -7.72 6.14
CA ASN A 45 7.45 -8.97 5.46
C ASN A 45 7.28 -8.84 3.95
N TYR A 46 7.79 -7.73 3.41
CA TYR A 46 7.75 -7.48 1.98
C TYR A 46 8.72 -8.46 1.29
N SER A 47 8.32 -8.94 0.13
CA SER A 47 9.16 -9.77 -0.73
C SER A 47 8.87 -9.42 -2.18
N VAL A 48 9.92 -9.40 -2.99
CA VAL A 48 9.83 -9.19 -4.43
C VAL A 48 10.64 -10.26 -5.17
N SER A 49 10.05 -10.87 -6.19
CA SER A 49 10.75 -11.82 -7.07
C SER A 49 10.43 -11.54 -8.52
N GLU A 50 11.27 -12.07 -9.41
CA GLU A 50 11.03 -12.08 -10.85
C GLU A 50 11.09 -13.52 -11.36
N ASP A 51 10.00 -13.99 -11.96
CA ASP A 51 9.86 -15.37 -12.43
C ASP A 51 9.37 -15.39 -13.89
N SER A 52 9.67 -16.45 -14.65
CA SER A 52 9.20 -16.56 -16.03
C SER A 52 7.66 -16.63 -16.10
N ALA A 53 7.07 -15.85 -17.02
CA ALA A 53 5.63 -15.85 -17.21
C ALA A 53 5.17 -17.14 -17.91
N TRP A 54 4.28 -17.89 -17.28
CA TRP A 54 3.72 -19.11 -17.86
C TRP A 54 2.74 -18.82 -19.01
N ALA A 55 1.93 -17.75 -18.89
CA ALA A 55 0.88 -17.40 -19.84
C ALA A 55 1.33 -16.41 -20.93
N ALA A 56 2.47 -15.73 -20.76
CA ALA A 56 2.97 -14.73 -21.69
C ALA A 56 4.41 -15.05 -22.11
N ARG A 57 4.57 -15.77 -23.23
CA ARG A 57 5.89 -16.18 -23.73
C ARG A 57 6.79 -14.98 -23.97
N GLY A 58 8.01 -15.04 -23.43
CA GLY A 58 9.03 -14.00 -23.59
C GLY A 58 8.94 -12.87 -22.56
N LEU A 59 7.94 -12.90 -21.67
CA LEU A 59 7.83 -11.99 -20.53
C LEU A 59 8.17 -12.72 -19.22
N ASN A 60 8.43 -11.93 -18.19
CA ASN A 60 8.51 -12.38 -16.80
C ASN A 60 7.36 -11.77 -16.00
N ASN A 61 7.18 -12.23 -14.76
CA ASN A 61 6.32 -11.64 -13.76
C ASN A 61 7.19 -11.08 -12.64
N ILE A 62 7.02 -9.81 -12.30
CA ILE A 62 7.39 -9.34 -10.98
C ILE A 62 6.29 -9.76 -10.02
N ASN A 63 6.65 -10.52 -9.00
CA ASN A 63 5.73 -10.92 -7.93
C ASN A 63 6.10 -10.12 -6.67
N VAL A 64 5.12 -9.48 -6.05
CA VAL A 64 5.30 -8.86 -4.73
C VAL A 64 4.33 -9.47 -3.75
N SER A 65 4.82 -9.71 -2.54
CA SER A 65 3.98 -10.08 -1.40
C SER A 65 4.34 -9.27 -0.16
N LEU A 66 3.35 -9.09 0.71
CA LEU A 66 3.52 -8.48 2.02
C LEU A 66 2.50 -9.05 3.01
N SER A 67 2.69 -8.78 4.29
CA SER A 67 1.74 -9.09 5.36
C SER A 67 1.18 -7.81 5.95
N ALA A 68 -0.13 -7.78 6.15
CA ALA A 68 -0.82 -6.72 6.85
C ALA A 68 -1.55 -7.28 8.06
N LYS A 69 -1.39 -6.64 9.21
CA LYS A 69 -2.05 -7.00 10.46
C LYS A 69 -2.82 -5.81 11.00
N ASN A 70 -4.09 -6.05 11.31
CA ASN A 70 -4.94 -5.08 11.99
C ASN A 70 -5.03 -5.43 13.48
N LYS A 71 -4.45 -4.61 14.35
CA LYS A 71 -4.53 -4.79 15.82
C LYS A 71 -5.76 -4.13 16.44
N ASN A 72 -6.56 -3.43 15.64
CA ASN A 72 -7.78 -2.79 16.09
C ASN A 72 -8.93 -3.82 16.13
N LYS A 73 -9.99 -3.48 16.86
CA LYS A 73 -11.23 -4.29 16.86
C LYS A 73 -12.10 -4.03 15.63
N SER A 74 -11.99 -2.83 15.05
CA SER A 74 -12.70 -2.43 13.83
C SER A 74 -11.90 -2.82 12.59
N ALA A 75 -12.61 -3.01 11.48
CA ALA A 75 -11.98 -3.15 10.17
C ALA A 75 -11.29 -1.85 9.74
N ALA A 76 -10.34 -1.95 8.82
CA ALA A 76 -9.64 -0.82 8.21
C ALA A 76 -9.54 -1.02 6.69
N HIS A 77 -9.58 0.08 5.95
CA HIS A 77 -9.45 0.10 4.50
C HIS A 77 -8.11 0.66 4.10
N PHE A 78 -7.42 -0.03 3.21
CA PHE A 78 -6.17 0.48 2.67
C PHE A 78 -5.75 -0.18 1.37
N ALA A 79 -4.88 0.52 0.67
CA ALA A 79 -4.21 0.06 -0.52
C ALA A 79 -2.72 0.38 -0.44
N VAL A 80 -1.91 -0.49 -1.03
CA VAL A 80 -0.46 -0.35 -1.18
C VAL A 80 -0.14 -0.30 -2.68
N MET A 81 0.38 0.82 -3.14
CA MET A 81 0.88 0.98 -4.51
C MET A 81 2.39 0.86 -4.50
N ILE A 82 2.92 0.02 -5.38
CA ILE A 82 4.36 -0.26 -5.44
C ILE A 82 4.85 -0.04 -6.87
N SER A 83 6.02 0.57 -7.03
CA SER A 83 6.64 0.77 -8.34
C SER A 83 8.15 0.65 -8.27
N GLY A 84 8.73 -0.17 -9.15
CA GLY A 84 10.17 -0.21 -9.39
C GLY A 84 10.61 0.88 -10.35
N LYS A 85 11.67 1.59 -9.97
CA LYS A 85 12.27 2.68 -10.73
C LYS A 85 13.69 2.32 -11.15
N ASP A 86 14.05 2.61 -12.40
CA ASP A 86 15.43 2.52 -12.86
C ASP A 86 16.29 3.67 -12.27
N ARG A 87 17.60 3.64 -12.56
CA ARG A 87 18.54 4.69 -12.13
C ARG A 87 18.19 6.09 -12.64
N LYS A 88 17.48 6.20 -13.76
CA LYS A 88 17.04 7.47 -14.36
C LYS A 88 15.69 7.94 -13.80
N GLY A 89 15.04 7.16 -12.95
CA GLY A 89 13.73 7.45 -12.37
C GLY A 89 12.54 6.99 -13.24
N ASN A 90 12.78 6.25 -14.32
CA ASN A 90 11.71 5.69 -15.14
C ASN A 90 11.01 4.55 -14.41
N THR A 91 9.70 4.44 -14.57
CA THR A 91 8.94 3.28 -14.09
C THR A 91 9.26 2.06 -14.94
N LEU A 92 9.75 0.99 -14.32
CA LEU A 92 9.90 -0.32 -14.96
C LEU A 92 8.63 -1.16 -14.78
N TRP A 93 8.11 -1.17 -13.56
CA TRP A 93 6.89 -1.90 -13.21
C TRP A 93 6.10 -1.15 -12.13
N THR A 94 4.80 -1.43 -12.08
CA THR A 94 3.92 -0.91 -11.03
C THR A 94 2.84 -1.93 -10.73
N MET A 95 2.41 -1.95 -9.47
CA MET A 95 1.32 -2.81 -9.03
C MET A 95 0.59 -2.21 -7.84
N HIS A 96 -0.59 -2.75 -7.60
CA HIS A 96 -1.50 -2.38 -6.54
C HIS A 96 -1.83 -3.62 -5.72
N LEU A 97 -1.65 -3.55 -4.40
CA LEU A 97 -1.97 -4.60 -3.46
C LEU A 97 -3.00 -4.05 -2.47
N GLU A 98 -4.08 -4.79 -2.27
CA GLU A 98 -5.12 -4.47 -1.30
C GLU A 98 -5.59 -5.75 -0.59
N PRO A 99 -6.08 -5.66 0.65
CA PRO A 99 -6.81 -6.75 1.29
C PRO A 99 -8.01 -7.20 0.46
N MET A 100 -8.56 -8.36 0.78
CA MET A 100 -9.78 -8.81 0.12
C MET A 100 -10.91 -7.77 0.32
N MET A 101 -11.54 -7.33 -0.77
CA MET A 101 -12.53 -6.22 -0.75
C MET A 101 -11.98 -4.88 -0.25
N SER A 102 -10.67 -4.67 -0.34
CA SER A 102 -9.97 -3.46 0.15
C SER A 102 -10.08 -3.25 1.67
N THR A 103 -10.44 -4.28 2.43
CA THR A 103 -10.71 -4.21 3.88
C THR A 103 -9.99 -5.32 4.63
N ILE A 104 -9.25 -4.99 5.69
CA ILE A 104 -8.75 -5.97 6.66
C ILE A 104 -9.64 -5.97 7.91
N SER A 105 -10.14 -7.15 8.28
CA SER A 105 -10.98 -7.29 9.48
C SER A 105 -10.20 -7.01 10.77
N GLY A 106 -10.91 -6.64 11.84
CA GLY A 106 -10.28 -6.36 13.14
C GLY A 106 -9.62 -7.61 13.73
N ASN A 107 -8.43 -7.45 14.32
CA ASN A 107 -7.58 -8.51 14.88
C ASN A 107 -7.07 -9.55 13.88
N GLU A 108 -7.28 -9.35 12.57
CA GLU A 108 -6.84 -10.28 11.53
C GLU A 108 -5.45 -9.96 10.99
N THR A 109 -4.88 -10.94 10.29
CA THR A 109 -3.65 -10.80 9.50
C THR A 109 -3.87 -11.41 8.13
N GLU A 110 -3.57 -10.64 7.09
CA GLU A 110 -3.73 -11.05 5.70
C GLU A 110 -2.39 -10.95 4.96
N SER A 111 -2.15 -11.91 4.06
CA SER A 111 -1.05 -11.83 3.10
C SER A 111 -1.57 -11.23 1.81
N LEU A 112 -1.03 -10.10 1.40
CA LEU A 112 -1.36 -9.46 0.13
C LEU A 112 -0.34 -9.87 -0.91
N LYS A 113 -0.82 -10.21 -2.11
CA LYS A 113 0.03 -10.65 -3.22
C LYS A 113 -0.46 -10.03 -4.52
N SER A 114 0.46 -9.57 -5.35
CA SER A 114 0.17 -9.14 -6.71
C SER A 114 1.32 -9.51 -7.63
N SER A 115 1.02 -9.61 -8.91
CA SER A 115 2.04 -9.76 -9.95
C SER A 115 1.73 -8.89 -11.16
N VAL A 116 2.77 -8.55 -11.92
CA VAL A 116 2.64 -7.79 -13.17
C VAL A 116 3.64 -8.32 -14.19
N TYR A 117 3.21 -8.40 -15.44
CA TYR A 117 4.10 -8.75 -16.54
C TYR A 117 5.16 -7.67 -16.74
N CYS A 118 6.40 -8.09 -16.95
CA CYS A 118 7.54 -7.22 -17.15
C CYS A 118 8.47 -7.78 -18.23
N ALA A 119 9.42 -6.95 -18.67
CA ALA A 119 10.55 -7.45 -19.44
C ALA A 119 11.49 -8.24 -18.52
N LYS A 120 12.21 -9.19 -19.11
CA LYS A 120 13.19 -9.98 -18.37
C LYS A 120 14.33 -9.07 -17.87
N GLY A 121 14.62 -9.15 -16.58
CA GLY A 121 15.65 -8.39 -15.89
C GLY A 121 15.18 -7.04 -15.34
N ASP A 122 13.89 -6.71 -15.42
CA ASP A 122 13.37 -5.45 -14.88
C ASP A 122 13.58 -5.32 -13.36
N LEU A 123 13.56 -6.43 -12.61
CA LEU A 123 13.90 -6.40 -11.19
C LEU A 123 15.37 -6.09 -10.95
N ASP A 124 16.27 -6.64 -11.75
CA ASP A 124 17.70 -6.37 -11.67
C ASP A 124 18.01 -4.90 -11.97
N LEU A 125 17.32 -4.32 -12.96
CA LEU A 125 17.41 -2.91 -13.34
C LEU A 125 16.74 -1.95 -12.33
N THR A 126 15.94 -2.46 -11.41
CA THR A 126 15.28 -1.65 -10.38
C THR A 126 16.29 -1.16 -9.34
N GLU A 127 16.46 0.15 -9.25
CA GLU A 127 17.37 0.83 -8.31
C GLU A 127 16.63 1.29 -7.05
N LYS A 128 15.39 1.75 -7.22
CA LYS A 128 14.53 2.22 -6.13
C LYS A 128 13.15 1.60 -6.24
N ILE A 129 12.56 1.31 -5.08
CA ILE A 129 11.17 0.88 -4.96
C ILE A 129 10.40 2.01 -4.28
N TRP A 130 9.39 2.50 -4.99
CA TRP A 130 8.43 3.47 -4.48
C TRP A 130 7.26 2.73 -3.87
N VAL A 131 6.89 3.06 -2.63
CA VAL A 131 5.74 2.49 -1.93
C VAL A 131 4.85 3.64 -1.48
N ARG A 132 3.61 3.67 -1.95
CA ARG A 132 2.58 4.57 -1.43
C ARG A 132 1.52 3.76 -0.73
N ILE A 133 1.13 4.18 0.46
CA ILE A 133 0.06 3.56 1.22
C ILE A 133 -0.99 4.61 1.49
N ILE A 134 -2.22 4.26 1.13
CA ILE A 134 -3.40 5.07 1.37
C ILE A 134 -4.39 4.26 2.21
N GLY A 135 -5.05 4.89 3.18
CA GLY A 135 -6.03 4.21 4.02
C GLY A 135 -6.72 5.13 5.02
N ASP A 136 -7.63 4.57 5.80
CA ASP A 136 -8.46 5.29 6.77
C ASP A 136 -8.06 5.05 8.24
N PHE A 137 -6.78 4.71 8.47
CA PHE A 137 -6.23 4.36 9.78
C PHE A 137 -5.24 5.38 10.35
#